data_AF-A0A8H3I8U7-F1
#
_entry.id   AF-A0A8H3I8U7-F1
#
_cell.length_a   1.000
_cell.length_b   1.000
_cell.length_c   1.000
_cell.angle_alpha   90.00
_cell.angle_beta   90.00
_cell.angle_gamma   90.00
#
_symmetry.space_group_name_H-M   'P 1'
#
loop_
_entity.id
_entity.type
_entity.pdbx_description
1 polymer ?
#
loop_
_entity_poly.entity_id
_entity_poly.type
_entity_poly.pdbx_seq_one_letter_code
_entity_poly.pdbx_strand_id
1 'polypeptide(L)' 'MAPTKKALLLGSGFVTKPTLQLLSDASIEVTVACRTLENAQKLCEGCENAKAISLDVNNSEALDAEVAKVDGL' A
#
# COMPACT_ATOMS: atom_id res chain seq x y z
N MET A 1 13.02 -19.15 5.85
CA MET A 1 12.46 -17.82 6.20
C MET A 1 11.89 -17.26 4.90
N ALA A 2 10.57 -17.35 4.70
CA ALA A 2 9.97 -16.83 3.47
C ALA A 2 10.07 -15.30 3.49
N PRO A 3 10.45 -14.64 2.39
CA PRO A 3 10.53 -13.19 2.37
C PRO A 3 9.14 -12.61 2.60
N THR A 4 8.99 -11.76 3.63
CA THR A 4 7.78 -10.97 3.85
C THR A 4 7.60 -10.08 2.64
N LYS A 5 6.67 -10.45 1.75
CA LYS A 5 6.39 -9.67 0.55
C LYS A 5 5.73 -8.36 1.00
N LYS A 6 6.15 -7.28 0.36
CA LYS A 6 5.54 -5.96 0.53
C LYS A 6 4.91 -5.58 -0.80
N ALA A 7 3.75 -4.94 -0.76
CA ALA A 7 3.06 -4.45 -1.95
C ALA A 7 2.73 -2.96 -1.78
N LEU A 8 3.09 -2.14 -2.77
CA LEU A 8 2.74 -0.72 -2.79
C LEU A 8 1.56 -0.54 -3.75
N LEU A 9 0.41 -0.17 -3.22
CA LEU A 9 -0.79 0.14 -4.01
C LEU A 9 -0.87 1.66 -4.18
N LEU A 10 -0.47 2.12 -5.36
CA LEU A 10 -0.61 3.52 -5.77
C LEU A 10 -2.05 3.76 -6.24
N GLY A 11 -2.89 4.19 -5.30
CA GLY A 11 -4.29 4.54 -5.56
C GLY A 11 -5.28 3.84 -4.63
N SER A 12 -6.24 4.62 -4.12
CA SER A 12 -7.35 4.16 -3.31
C SER A 12 -8.60 3.93 -4.19
N GLY A 13 -8.49 3.01 -5.15
CA GLY A 13 -9.55 2.69 -6.10
C GLY A 13 -10.53 1.62 -5.59
N PHE A 14 -11.58 1.35 -6.37
CA PHE A 14 -12.56 0.32 -6.04
C PHE A 14 -11.97 -1.09 -6.00
N VAL A 15 -10.94 -1.35 -6.81
CA VAL A 15 -10.22 -2.63 -6.89
C VAL A 15 -9.23 -2.85 -5.74
N THR A 16 -8.83 -1.79 -5.04
CA THR A 16 -7.82 -1.87 -3.98
C THR A 16 -8.35 -2.62 -2.75
N LYS A 17 -9.66 -2.54 -2.46
CA LYS A 17 -10.32 -3.25 -1.35
C LYS A 17 -10.25 -4.79 -1.46
N PRO A 18 -10.72 -5.45 -2.54
CA PRO A 18 -10.62 -6.90 -2.66
C PRO A 18 -9.16 -7.37 -2.72
N THR A 19 -8.27 -6.58 -3.33
CA THR A 19 -6.84 -6.86 -3.38
C THR A 19 -6.20 -6.84 -1.99
N LEU A 20 -6.53 -5.84 -1.16
CA LEU A 20 -6.08 -5.76 0.24
C LEU A 20 -6.51 -6.96 1.07
N GLN A 21 -7.76 -7.41 0.90
CA GLN A 21 -8.26 -8.58 1.62
C GLN A 21 -7.49 -9.85 1.22
N LEU A 22 -7.25 -10.05 -0.08
CA LEU A 22 -6.51 -11.21 -0.58
C LEU A 22 -5.04 -11.19 -0.14
N LEU A 23 -4.40 -10.02 -0.16
CA LEU A 23 -3.02 -9.85 0.29
C LEU A 23 -2.89 -10.03 1.80
N SER A 24 -3.87 -9.55 2.58
CA SER A 24 -3.90 -9.75 4.03
C SER A 24 -4.06 -11.23 4.39
N ASP A 25 -4.90 -11.98 3.67
CA ASP A 25 -5.05 -13.43 3.82
C ASP A 25 -3.74 -14.18 3.51
N ALA A 26 -3.00 -13.70 2.49
CA ALA A 26 -1.68 -14.18 2.15
C ALA A 26 -0.56 -13.73 3.12
N SER A 27 -0.88 -13.00 4.20
CA SER A 27 0.08 -12.44 5.16
C SER A 27 1.14 -11.53 4.51
N ILE A 28 0.73 -10.76 3.49
CA ILE A 28 1.56 -9.80 2.77
C ILE A 28 1.31 -8.41 3.35
N GLU A 29 2.38 -7.65 3.61
CA GLU A 29 2.25 -6.25 4.02
C GLU A 29 1.87 -5.38 2.81
N VAL A 30 0.77 -4.64 2.93
CA VAL A 30 0.28 -3.78 1.85
C VAL A 30 0.34 -2.33 2.28
N THR A 31 0.98 -1.50 1.48
CA THR A 31 1.04 -0.06 1.69
C THR A 31 0.19 0.63 0.62
N VAL A 32 -0.91 1.27 1.00
CA VAL A 32 -1.75 2.06 0.12
C VAL A 32 -1.27 3.51 0.12
N ALA A 33 -0.74 3.92 -1.02
CA ALA A 33 -0.31 5.26 -1.31
C ALA A 33 -1.42 6.03 -2.01
N CYS A 34 -1.88 7.14 -1.43
CA CYS A 34 -2.86 8.00 -2.08
C CYS A 34 -2.54 9.49 -1.88
N ARG A 35 -2.97 10.33 -2.83
CA ARG A 35 -2.94 11.80 -2.67
C ARG A 35 -3.73 12.27 -1.45
N THR A 36 -4.76 11.51 -1.07
CA THR A 36 -5.66 11.81 0.05
C THR A 36 -5.54 10.69 1.06
N LEU A 37 -4.85 10.97 2.17
CA LEU A 37 -4.61 10.02 3.26
C LEU A 37 -5.91 9.45 3.84
N GLU A 38 -6.97 10.26 3.97
CA GLU A 38 -8.28 9.81 4.46
C GLU A 38 -8.88 8.67 3.62
N ASN A 39 -8.76 8.75 2.29
CA ASN A 39 -9.27 7.69 1.40
C ASN A 39 -8.46 6.40 1.54
N ALA A 40 -7.15 6.51 1.74
CA ALA A 40 -6.28 5.37 2.00
C ALA A 40 -6.58 4.73 3.36
N GLN A 41 -6.79 5.53 4.41
CA GLN A 41 -7.15 5.05 5.74
C GLN A 41 -8.51 4.33 5.73
N LYS A 42 -9.54 4.93 5.13
CA LYS A 42 -10.86 4.31 4.96
C LYS A 42 -10.82 3.01 4.16
N LEU A 43 -9.83 2.83 3.30
CA LEU A 43 -9.62 1.59 2.57
C LEU A 43 -8.86 0.53 3.39
N CYS A 44 -7.96 0.96 4.27
CA CYS A 44 -7.23 0.08 5.18
C CYS A 44 -8.05 -0.30 6.42
N GLU A 45 -9.14 0.43 6.72
CA GLU A 45 -10.09 0.05 7.77
C GLU A 45 -10.61 -1.37 7.53
N GLY A 46 -10.18 -2.31 8.38
CA GLY A 46 -10.52 -3.73 8.31
C GLY A 46 -9.41 -4.66 7.83
N CYS A 47 -8.21 -4.16 7.53
CA CYS A 47 -7.03 -4.99 7.21
C CYS A 47 -5.88 -4.69 8.19
N GLU A 48 -5.51 -5.66 9.03
CA GLU A 48 -4.40 -5.51 10.00
C GLU A 48 -3.02 -5.40 9.32
N ASN A 49 -2.84 -5.99 8.14
CA ASN A 49 -1.58 -5.98 7.40
C ASN A 49 -1.50 -4.81 6.39
N ALA A 50 -2.40 -3.83 6.49
CA ALA A 50 -2.49 -2.70 5.57
C ALA A 50 -2.04 -1.39 6.22
N LYS A 51 -1.20 -0.63 5.52
CA LYS A 51 -0.73 0.70 5.89
C LYS A 51 -1.22 1.73 4.89
N ALA A 52 -1.82 2.80 5.38
CA ALA A 52 -2.19 3.95 4.56
C ALA A 52 -1.12 5.03 4.65
N ILE A 53 -0.64 5.52 3.51
CA ILE A 53 0.30 6.64 3.44
C ILE A 53 -0.23 7.73 2.49
N SER A 54 0.10 8.98 2.81
CA SER A 54 -0.07 10.09 1.89
C SER A 54 1.13 10.14 0.97
N LEU A 55 0.92 9.86 -0.31
CA LEU A 55 1.98 9.94 -1.31
C LEU A 55 1.43 10.60 -2.57
N ASP A 56 2.08 11.66 -3.00
CA ASP A 56 1.77 12.31 -4.25
C ASP A 56 2.60 11.73 -5.38
N VAL A 57 1.94 11.16 -6.38
CA VAL A 57 2.60 10.53 -7.55
C VAL A 57 3.31 11.54 -8.46
N ASN A 58 3.04 12.84 -8.32
CA ASN A 58 3.79 13.87 -9.04
C ASN A 58 5.13 14.18 -8.34
N ASN A 59 5.30 13.78 -7.08
CA ASN A 59 6.57 13.91 -6.37
C ASN A 59 7.42 12.66 -6.58
N SER A 60 8.26 12.72 -7.61
CA SER A 60 9.14 11.61 -8.02
C SER A 60 10.07 11.15 -6.90
N GLU A 61 10.58 12.06 -6.07
CA GLU A 61 11.49 11.75 -4.97
C GLU A 61 10.78 10.97 -3.85
N ALA A 62 9.58 11.40 -3.48
CA ALA A 62 8.78 10.70 -2.49
C ALA A 62 8.33 9.32 -3.00
N LEU A 63 7.96 9.25 -4.29
CA LEU A 63 7.56 8.00 -4.94
C LEU A 63 8.71 6.99 -4.95
N ASP A 64 9.90 7.42 -5.38
CA ASP A 64 11.09 6.57 -5.45
C ASP A 64 11.48 6.04 -4.05
N ALA A 65 11.44 6.88 -3.03
CA ALA A 65 11.72 6.48 -1.65
C ALA A 65 10.73 5.44 -1.10
N GLU A 66 9.45 5.51 -1.47
CA GLU A 66 8.45 4.52 -1.06
C GLU A 66 8.52 3.24 -1.89
N VAL A 67 8.76 3.34 -3.20
CA VAL A 67 8.94 2.18 -4.09
C VAL A 67 10.19 1.39 -3.67
N ALA A 68 11.30 2.07 -3.36
CA ALA A 68 12.54 1.43 -2.91
C ALA A 68 12.36 0.61 -1.61
N LYS A 69 11.47 1.04 -0.70
CA LYS A 69 11.16 0.30 0.54
C LYS A 69 10.39 -1.00 0.30
N VAL A 70 9.74 -1.13 -0.85
CA VAL A 70 8.82 -2.21 -1.18
C VAL A 70 9.39 -3.16 -2.22
N ASP A 71 10.04 -2.64 -3.26
CA ASP A 71 10.54 -3.43 -4.40
C ASP A 71 11.78 -4.27 -4.04
N GLY A 72 12.56 -3.84 -3.04
CA GLY A 72 13.63 -4.64 -2.47
C GLY A 72 14.68 -5.09 -3.49
N LEU A 73 15.47 -4.14 -4.00
CA LEU A 73 16.87 -4.37 -4.35
C LEU A 73 17.77 -3.76 -3.26
#